data_AF-A0AAV6TG19-F1
#
_entry.id   AF-A0AAV6TG19-F1
#
_cell.length_a   1.000
_cell.length_b   1.000
_cell.length_c   1.000
_cell.angle_alpha   90.00
_cell.angle_beta   90.00
_cell.angle_gamma   90.00
#
_symmetry.space_group_name_H-M   'P 1'
#
loop_
_entity.id
_entity.type
_entity.pdbx_description
1 polymer ?
#
loop_
_entity_poly.entity_id
_entity_poly.type
_entity_poly.pdbx_seq_one_letter_code
_entity_poly.pdbx_strand_id
1 'polypeptide(L)'
;MIFTSRSWLNDNLDKALRLQRASQPLREETERLSQEIKASLYLKDVIWNCGWGITHFRGCLQSFKGLAAQHPDDMKVLDGRTLVFGRQTGVSFEGHVILSSEDVRNNWLEMIRSVDQFDTLLSQIPASESSLSEVLRGALVDHRKFRPAVMVQPYVQQLQKLTAALYRRRWMHGYPQEWPRRMEDMQVVVEW
;
A
#
# COMPACT_ATOMS: atom_id res chain seq x y z
N MET A 1 -15.78 -16.06 41.69
CA MET A 1 -16.44 -14.76 41.45
C MET A 1 -16.56 -14.59 39.93
N ILE A 2 -17.75 -14.74 39.37
CA ILE A 2 -17.98 -14.73 37.91
C ILE A 2 -18.28 -13.27 37.53
N PHE A 3 -17.31 -12.56 36.96
CA PHE A 3 -17.58 -11.26 36.34
C PHE A 3 -18.45 -11.49 35.11
N THR A 4 -19.70 -11.04 35.16
CA THR A 4 -20.59 -11.09 34.00
C THR A 4 -20.18 -9.98 33.04
N SER A 5 -20.02 -10.31 31.75
CA SER A 5 -19.62 -9.38 30.67
C SER A 5 -20.41 -8.06 30.67
N ARG A 6 -21.66 -8.07 31.17
CA ARG A 6 -22.52 -6.88 31.33
C ARG A 6 -22.05 -5.89 32.40
N SER A 7 -21.58 -6.32 33.57
CA SER A 7 -21.15 -5.37 34.62
C SER A 7 -19.88 -4.65 34.17
N TRP A 8 -18.92 -5.39 33.60
CA TRP A 8 -17.70 -4.82 33.06
C TRP A 8 -17.97 -3.83 31.91
N LEU A 9 -18.92 -4.13 31.02
CA LEU A 9 -19.31 -3.21 29.94
C LEU A 9 -19.90 -1.91 30.48
N ASN A 10 -20.79 -1.99 31.46
CA ASN A 10 -21.41 -0.80 32.06
C ASN A 10 -20.36 0.08 32.79
N ASP A 11 -19.43 -0.55 33.51
CA ASP A 11 -18.38 0.19 34.24
C ASP A 11 -17.37 0.87 33.28
N ASN A 12 -17.18 0.31 32.09
CA ASN A 12 -16.26 0.85 31.09
C ASN A 12 -16.94 1.79 30.07
N LEU A 13 -18.27 1.77 29.95
CA LEU A 13 -19.03 2.58 29.00
C LEU A 13 -18.81 4.08 29.24
N ASP A 14 -18.96 4.54 30.49
CA ASP A 14 -18.79 5.95 30.83
C ASP A 14 -17.36 6.43 30.62
N LYS A 15 -16.37 5.53 30.82
CA LYS A 15 -14.97 5.83 30.52
C LYS A 15 -14.75 5.94 29.01
N ALA A 16 -15.31 5.02 28.22
CA ALA A 16 -15.21 5.04 26.76
C ALA A 16 -15.88 6.30 26.16
N LEU A 17 -17.08 6.66 26.63
CA LEU A 17 -17.79 7.87 26.17
C LEU A 17 -17.04 9.16 26.51
N ARG A 18 -16.46 9.24 27.71
CA ARG A 18 -15.61 10.39 28.09
C ARG A 18 -14.38 10.50 27.20
N LEU A 19 -13.67 9.40 26.95
CA LEU A 19 -12.51 9.37 26.06
C LEU A 19 -12.90 9.71 24.61
N GLN A 20 -14.04 9.22 24.14
CA GLN A 20 -14.57 9.54 22.81
C GLN A 20 -14.81 11.05 22.66
N ARG A 21 -15.56 11.66 23.58
CA ARG A 21 -15.83 13.10 23.59
C ARG A 21 -14.54 13.92 23.70
N ALA A 22 -13.62 13.52 24.57
CA ALA A 22 -12.32 14.20 24.69
C ALA A 22 -11.48 14.12 23.41
N SER A 23 -11.61 13.04 22.63
CA SER A 23 -10.92 12.88 21.34
C SER A 23 -11.59 13.58 20.15
N GLN A 24 -12.80 14.09 20.32
CA GLN A 24 -13.60 14.63 19.22
C GLN A 24 -12.96 15.85 18.52
N PRO A 25 -12.47 16.88 19.23
CA PRO A 25 -11.82 18.02 18.59
C PRO A 25 -10.59 17.61 17.77
N LEU A 26 -9.84 16.63 18.26
CA LEU A 26 -8.67 16.09 17.55
C LEU A 26 -9.09 15.36 16.27
N ARG A 27 -10.20 14.62 16.28
CA ARG A 27 -10.75 13.96 15.09
C ARG A 27 -11.20 14.96 14.05
N GLU A 28 -11.94 15.99 14.45
CA GLU A 28 -12.43 17.04 13.57
C GLU A 28 -11.27 17.81 12.93
N GLU A 29 -10.23 18.12 13.70
CA GLU A 29 -9.04 18.79 13.18
C GLU A 29 -8.24 17.91 12.21
N THR A 30 -8.08 16.62 12.52
CA THR A 30 -7.40 15.67 11.62
C THR A 30 -8.18 15.52 10.31
N GLU A 31 -9.50 15.41 10.38
CA GLU A 31 -10.35 15.34 9.18
C GLU A 31 -10.24 16.61 8.35
N ARG A 32 -10.30 17.79 9.01
CA ARG A 32 -10.12 19.08 8.33
C ARG A 32 -8.79 19.15 7.59
N LEU A 33 -7.68 18.80 8.26
CA LEU A 33 -6.34 18.79 7.63
C LEU A 33 -6.26 17.81 6.46
N SER A 34 -6.89 16.65 6.58
CA SER A 34 -6.97 15.64 5.52
C SER A 34 -7.69 16.20 4.28
N GLN A 35 -8.85 16.82 4.49
CA GLN A 35 -9.63 17.45 3.41
C GLN A 35 -8.92 18.64 2.78
N GLU A 36 -8.23 19.46 3.57
CA GLU A 36 -7.42 20.58 3.06
C GLU A 36 -6.31 20.09 2.12
N ILE A 37 -5.55 19.06 2.53
CA ILE A 37 -4.49 18.47 1.68
C ILE A 37 -5.10 17.84 0.43
N LYS A 38 -6.19 17.10 0.59
CA LYS A 38 -6.90 16.45 -0.51
C LYS A 38 -7.33 17.48 -1.56
N ALA A 39 -7.93 18.59 -1.13
CA ALA A 39 -8.37 19.65 -2.01
C ALA A 39 -7.20 20.42 -2.64
N SER A 40 -6.15 20.73 -1.87
CA SER A 40 -5.04 21.55 -2.37
C SER A 40 -4.17 20.84 -3.40
N LEU A 41 -4.10 19.51 -3.35
CA LEU A 41 -3.32 18.68 -4.26
C LEU A 41 -4.17 17.86 -5.23
N TYR A 42 -5.49 18.10 -5.29
CA TYR A 42 -6.43 17.36 -6.14
C TYR A 42 -6.35 15.83 -5.97
N LEU A 43 -6.13 15.38 -4.74
CA LEU A 43 -6.01 13.95 -4.44
C LEU A 43 -7.38 13.27 -4.55
N LYS A 44 -7.38 12.03 -5.04
CA LYS A 44 -8.54 11.15 -4.99
C LYS A 44 -8.92 10.81 -3.56
N ASP A 45 -7.94 10.52 -2.71
CA ASP A 45 -8.16 10.28 -1.28
C ASP A 45 -6.91 10.42 -0.42
N VAL A 46 -7.11 10.54 0.90
CA VAL A 46 -6.05 10.51 1.92
C VAL A 46 -6.40 9.48 2.99
N ILE A 47 -5.57 8.44 3.12
CA ILE A 47 -5.86 7.27 3.96
C ILE A 47 -4.83 7.14 5.08
N TRP A 48 -5.31 6.81 6.29
CA TRP A 48 -4.48 6.42 7.42
C TRP A 48 -4.43 4.90 7.58
N ASN A 49 -3.26 4.29 7.42
CA ASN A 49 -3.09 2.83 7.47
C ASN A 49 -1.75 2.39 8.10
N CYS A 50 -1.46 2.82 9.33
CA CYS A 50 -0.26 2.36 10.03
C CYS A 50 -0.51 1.82 11.44
N GLY A 51 -1.78 1.79 11.89
CA GLY A 51 -2.19 1.23 13.19
C GLY A 51 -1.84 2.11 14.40
N TRP A 52 -1.25 3.28 14.17
CA TRP A 52 -0.99 4.29 15.21
C TRP A 52 -2.23 5.14 15.50
N GLY A 53 -2.22 5.83 16.65
CA GLY A 53 -3.33 6.69 17.09
C GLY A 53 -3.48 7.97 16.27
N ILE A 54 -4.65 8.61 16.35
CA ILE A 54 -5.01 9.79 15.55
C ILE A 54 -4.08 11.00 15.74
N THR A 55 -3.40 11.11 16.88
CA THR A 55 -2.38 12.14 17.12
C THR A 55 -1.20 12.01 16.16
N HIS A 56 -0.75 10.79 15.86
CA HIS A 56 0.32 10.56 14.89
C HIS A 56 -0.15 10.90 13.48
N PHE A 57 -1.39 10.55 13.13
CA PHE A 57 -1.96 10.90 11.84
C PHE A 57 -1.97 12.42 11.64
N ARG A 58 -2.45 13.17 12.65
CA ARG A 58 -2.42 14.64 12.63
C ARG A 58 -1.00 15.17 12.41
N GLY A 59 -0.02 14.64 13.15
CA GLY A 59 1.38 15.04 13.00
C GLY A 59 1.93 14.80 11.58
N CYS A 60 1.55 13.69 10.96
CA CYS A 60 1.91 13.38 9.57
C CYS A 60 1.27 14.38 8.60
N LEU A 61 -0.03 14.65 8.74
CA LEU A 61 -0.74 15.63 7.90
C LEU A 61 -0.12 17.02 8.01
N GLN A 62 0.17 17.50 9.23
CA GLN A 62 0.81 18.80 9.42
C GLN A 62 2.19 18.88 8.79
N SER A 63 2.99 17.82 8.95
CA SER A 63 4.32 17.74 8.36
C SER A 63 4.27 17.70 6.84
N PHE A 64 3.34 16.93 6.27
CA PHE A 64 3.14 16.81 4.84
C PHE A 64 2.61 18.12 4.24
N LYS A 65 1.66 18.79 4.89
CA LYS A 65 1.17 20.12 4.48
C LYS A 65 2.31 21.14 4.38
N GLY A 66 3.21 21.13 5.37
CA GLY A 66 4.41 21.97 5.34
C GLY A 66 5.35 21.63 4.17
N LEU A 67 5.58 20.34 3.92
CA LEU A 67 6.39 19.86 2.80
C LEU A 67 5.77 20.26 1.45
N ALA A 68 4.46 20.10 1.29
CA ALA A 68 3.73 20.44 0.07
C ALA A 68 3.78 21.94 -0.24
N ALA A 69 3.71 22.79 0.80
CA ALA A 69 3.87 24.23 0.65
C ALA A 69 5.30 24.65 0.25
N GLN A 70 6.31 23.90 0.70
CA GLN A 70 7.72 24.16 0.37
C GLN A 70 8.10 23.69 -1.04
N HIS A 71 7.45 22.63 -1.52
CA HIS A 71 7.79 21.97 -2.79
C HIS A 71 6.56 21.80 -3.69
N PRO A 72 5.85 22.88 -4.07
CA PRO A 72 4.59 22.77 -4.80
C PRO A 72 4.73 22.12 -6.17
N ASP A 73 5.85 22.31 -6.86
CA ASP A 73 6.11 21.69 -8.17
C ASP A 73 6.30 20.17 -8.07
N ASP A 74 7.02 19.70 -7.03
CA ASP A 74 7.21 18.27 -6.78
C ASP A 74 5.87 17.57 -6.47
N MET A 75 4.90 18.28 -5.87
CA MET A 75 3.60 17.69 -5.48
C MET A 75 2.64 17.48 -6.64
N LYS A 76 2.87 18.08 -7.82
CA LYS A 76 1.99 17.96 -8.99
C LYS A 76 1.78 16.51 -9.42
N VAL A 77 2.78 15.66 -9.21
CA VAL A 77 2.73 14.23 -9.52
C VAL A 77 1.65 13.47 -8.74
N LEU A 78 1.16 14.04 -7.63
CA LEU A 78 0.15 13.42 -6.77
C LEU A 78 -1.30 13.68 -7.25
N ASP A 79 -1.50 14.56 -8.23
CA ASP A 79 -2.83 14.88 -8.77
C ASP A 79 -3.59 13.60 -9.20
N GLY A 80 -4.83 13.47 -8.77
CA GLY A 80 -5.69 12.33 -9.05
C GLY A 80 -5.31 11.03 -8.33
N ARG A 81 -4.25 11.03 -7.50
CA ARG A 81 -3.79 9.84 -6.77
C ARG A 81 -4.37 9.75 -5.36
N THR A 82 -4.25 8.57 -4.77
CA THR A 82 -4.55 8.36 -3.34
C THR A 82 -3.25 8.38 -2.55
N LEU A 83 -3.18 9.25 -1.54
CA LEU A 83 -2.08 9.32 -0.59
C LEU A 83 -2.40 8.46 0.63
N VAL A 84 -1.47 7.60 1.02
CA VAL A 84 -1.63 6.72 2.19
C VAL A 84 -0.49 6.98 3.16
N PHE A 85 -0.82 7.30 4.41
CA PHE A 85 0.17 7.28 5.48
C PHE A 85 0.19 5.88 6.08
N GLY A 86 1.23 5.12 5.73
CA GLY A 86 1.38 3.70 6.02
C GLY A 86 2.59 3.38 6.89
N ARG A 87 3.00 2.10 6.89
CA ARG A 87 4.23 1.63 7.56
C ARG A 87 5.44 1.53 6.63
N GLN A 88 5.20 1.65 5.34
CA GLN A 88 6.20 1.49 4.30
C GLN A 88 6.08 2.67 3.35
N THR A 89 7.17 3.00 2.67
CA THR A 89 7.24 4.06 1.68
C THR A 89 7.38 3.44 0.29
N GLY A 90 6.57 3.90 -0.67
CA GLY A 90 6.57 3.38 -2.04
C GLY A 90 5.22 3.57 -2.73
N VAL A 91 5.00 2.82 -3.81
CA VAL A 91 3.75 2.81 -4.56
C VAL A 91 3.11 1.42 -4.50
N SER A 92 1.82 1.37 -4.17
CA SER A 92 1.08 0.10 -4.13
C SER A 92 0.72 -0.41 -5.52
N PHE A 93 0.31 -1.67 -5.60
CA PHE A 93 -0.21 -2.29 -6.81
C PHE A 93 -1.41 -1.53 -7.40
N GLU A 94 -2.24 -0.90 -6.56
CA GLU A 94 -3.38 -0.05 -6.96
C GLU A 94 -2.96 1.36 -7.41
N GLY A 95 -1.65 1.66 -7.39
CA GLY A 95 -1.12 2.99 -7.73
C GLY A 95 -1.24 4.02 -6.61
N HIS A 96 -1.50 3.58 -5.37
CA HIS A 96 -1.52 4.49 -4.22
C HIS A 96 -0.10 4.88 -3.83
N VAL A 97 0.12 6.17 -3.55
CA VAL A 97 1.39 6.66 -3.02
C VAL A 97 1.38 6.47 -1.51
N ILE A 98 2.24 5.61 -1.00
CA ILE A 98 2.34 5.30 0.41
C ILE A 98 3.57 5.97 1.00
N LEU A 99 3.38 6.76 2.05
CA LEU A 99 4.44 7.38 2.83
C LEU A 99 4.45 6.77 4.23
N SER A 100 5.59 6.25 4.68
CA SER A 100 5.71 5.73 6.03
C SER A 100 5.54 6.85 7.05
N SER A 101 4.68 6.64 8.04
CA SER A 101 4.50 7.58 9.15
C SER A 101 5.73 7.70 10.06
N GLU A 102 6.71 6.82 9.90
CA GLU A 102 7.96 6.78 10.66
C GLU A 102 9.13 7.44 9.91
N ASP A 103 8.94 7.76 8.62
CA ASP A 103 9.97 8.38 7.78
C ASP A 103 10.11 9.89 8.03
N VAL A 104 11.27 10.42 7.65
CA VAL A 104 11.54 11.86 7.64
C VAL A 104 11.04 12.53 6.36
N ARG A 105 10.79 13.84 6.41
CA ARG A 105 10.24 14.62 5.29
C ARG A 105 11.07 14.52 4.00
N ASN A 106 12.40 14.40 4.10
CA ASN A 106 13.26 14.25 2.93
C ASN A 106 13.01 12.92 2.21
N ASN A 107 12.84 11.81 2.95
CA ASN A 107 12.50 10.51 2.36
C ASN A 107 11.15 10.57 1.64
N TRP A 108 10.17 11.28 2.21
CA TRP A 108 8.88 11.48 1.53
C TRP A 108 9.05 12.25 0.23
N LEU A 109 9.82 13.33 0.23
CA LEU A 109 10.05 14.15 -0.95
C LEU A 109 10.78 13.36 -2.05
N GLU A 110 11.81 12.59 -1.69
CA GLU A 110 12.51 11.70 -2.61
C GLU A 110 11.56 10.66 -3.22
N MET A 111 10.67 10.08 -2.42
CA MET A 111 9.65 9.16 -2.94
C MET A 111 8.76 9.88 -3.95
N ILE A 112 8.19 11.04 -3.58
CA ILE A 112 7.27 11.81 -4.43
C ILE A 112 7.92 12.12 -5.80
N ARG A 113 9.19 12.54 -5.79
CA ARG A 113 9.96 12.79 -7.03
C ARG A 113 10.16 11.56 -7.90
N SER A 114 10.07 10.37 -7.33
CA SER A 114 10.23 9.10 -8.04
C SER A 114 8.91 8.46 -8.48
N VAL A 115 7.74 9.04 -8.16
CA VAL A 115 6.40 8.47 -8.44
C VAL A 115 6.24 8.07 -9.92
N ASP A 116 6.65 8.92 -10.86
CA ASP A 116 6.51 8.64 -12.31
C ASP A 116 7.29 7.38 -12.75
N GLN A 117 8.39 7.05 -12.06
CA GLN A 117 9.14 5.82 -12.34
C GLN A 117 8.32 4.58 -11.96
N PHE A 118 7.46 4.69 -10.96
CA PHE A 118 6.54 3.60 -10.57
C PHE A 118 5.39 3.43 -11.55
N ASP A 119 4.96 4.48 -12.27
CA ASP A 119 3.95 4.32 -13.34
C ASP A 119 4.47 3.43 -14.46
N THR A 120 5.75 3.59 -14.79
CA THR A 120 6.42 2.70 -15.74
C THR A 120 6.43 1.26 -15.21
N LEU A 121 6.71 1.04 -13.91
CA LEU A 121 6.66 -0.29 -13.29
C LEU A 121 5.24 -0.87 -13.28
N LEU A 122 4.21 -0.08 -12.95
CA LEU A 122 2.80 -0.50 -12.98
C LEU A 122 2.41 -0.98 -14.39
N SER A 123 2.84 -0.28 -15.43
CA SER A 123 2.58 -0.67 -16.83
C SER A 123 3.26 -2.00 -17.23
N GLN A 124 4.33 -2.39 -16.54
CA GLN A 124 5.07 -3.63 -16.80
C GLN A 124 4.47 -4.86 -16.11
N ILE A 125 3.54 -4.68 -15.17
CA ILE A 125 2.93 -5.79 -14.43
C ILE A 125 2.29 -6.81 -15.37
N PRO A 126 1.39 -6.44 -16.31
CA PRO A 126 0.71 -7.44 -17.14
C PRO A 126 1.69 -8.26 -18.00
N ALA A 127 2.73 -7.61 -18.52
CA ALA A 127 3.77 -8.29 -19.30
C ALA A 127 4.63 -9.23 -18.43
N SER A 128 4.93 -8.83 -17.20
CA SER A 128 5.70 -9.64 -16.25
C SER A 128 4.90 -10.86 -15.77
N GLU A 129 3.60 -10.69 -15.47
CA GLU A 129 2.69 -11.78 -15.13
C GLU A 129 2.51 -12.75 -16.30
N SER A 130 2.32 -12.22 -17.52
CA SER A 130 2.20 -13.04 -18.74
C SER A 130 3.47 -13.85 -19.00
N SER A 131 4.65 -13.26 -18.81
CA SER A 131 5.93 -13.96 -18.96
C SER A 131 6.08 -15.10 -17.96
N LEU A 132 5.70 -14.88 -16.70
CA LEU A 132 5.70 -15.92 -15.67
C LEU A 132 4.69 -17.03 -16.01
N SER A 133 3.48 -16.65 -16.42
CA SER A 133 2.42 -17.57 -16.83
C SER A 133 2.88 -18.48 -17.97
N GLU A 134 3.54 -17.92 -18.99
CA GLU A 134 4.07 -18.69 -20.13
C GLU A 134 5.07 -19.75 -19.69
N VAL A 135 6.01 -19.38 -18.81
CA VAL A 135 6.98 -20.34 -18.27
C VAL A 135 6.29 -21.42 -17.45
N LEU A 136 5.19 -21.09 -16.78
CA LEU A 136 4.33 -22.01 -16.04
C LEU A 136 3.24 -22.67 -16.90
N ARG A 137 3.40 -22.72 -18.23
CA ARG A 137 2.47 -23.39 -19.15
C ARG A 137 1.03 -22.86 -19.07
N GLY A 138 0.87 -21.55 -18.91
CA GLY A 138 -0.42 -20.86 -18.89
C GLY A 138 -1.10 -20.84 -17.52
N ALA A 139 -0.41 -21.22 -16.44
CA ALA A 139 -0.96 -21.06 -15.10
C ALA A 139 -1.32 -19.59 -14.82
N LEU A 140 -2.43 -19.38 -14.13
CA LEU A 140 -2.89 -18.04 -13.75
C LEU A 140 -1.96 -17.48 -12.68
N VAL A 141 -1.36 -16.32 -12.95
CA VAL A 141 -0.57 -15.57 -11.97
C VAL A 141 -1.50 -14.56 -11.31
N ASP A 142 -1.57 -14.60 -9.98
CA ASP A 142 -2.35 -13.64 -9.19
C ASP A 142 -1.53 -13.16 -7.99
N HIS A 143 -2.02 -12.12 -7.34
CA HIS A 143 -1.52 -11.64 -6.06
C HIS A 143 -2.63 -11.74 -5.00
N ARG A 144 -2.25 -11.85 -3.72
CA ARG A 144 -3.27 -11.83 -2.65
C ARG A 144 -3.96 -10.46 -2.61
N LYS A 145 -5.29 -10.47 -2.51
CA LYS A 145 -6.13 -9.27 -2.41
C LYS A 145 -6.43 -8.83 -0.96
N PHE A 146 -6.14 -9.68 0.03
CA PHE A 146 -6.57 -9.49 1.44
C PHE A 146 -5.42 -9.32 2.45
N ARG A 147 -4.35 -8.60 2.07
CA ARG A 147 -3.14 -8.38 2.89
C ARG A 147 -2.73 -6.90 2.84
N PRO A 148 -1.75 -6.44 3.65
CA PRO A 148 -1.21 -5.08 3.53
C PRO A 148 -0.87 -4.77 2.07
N ALA A 149 -0.99 -3.49 1.69
CA ALA A 149 -0.79 -3.04 0.31
C ALA A 149 0.51 -3.61 -0.26
N VAL A 150 0.40 -4.34 -1.37
CA VAL A 150 1.56 -4.93 -2.05
C VAL A 150 2.27 -3.81 -2.80
N MET A 151 3.57 -3.63 -2.55
CA MET A 151 4.36 -2.61 -3.23
C MET A 151 4.75 -3.08 -4.63
N VAL A 152 4.57 -2.21 -5.63
CA VAL A 152 4.79 -2.58 -7.05
C VAL A 152 6.24 -2.92 -7.36
N GLN A 153 7.21 -2.20 -6.78
CA GLN A 153 8.62 -2.42 -7.09
C GLN A 153 9.12 -3.78 -6.61
N PRO A 154 8.92 -4.17 -5.34
CA PRO A 154 9.10 -5.55 -4.94
C PRO A 154 8.36 -6.45 -5.92
N TYR A 155 7.05 -6.23 -6.13
CA TYR A 155 6.19 -7.06 -6.97
C TYR A 155 6.82 -7.53 -8.28
N VAL A 156 7.21 -6.54 -9.09
CA VAL A 156 7.80 -6.77 -10.40
C VAL A 156 9.16 -7.48 -10.30
N GLN A 157 9.98 -7.17 -9.30
CA GLN A 157 11.30 -7.78 -9.14
C GLN A 157 11.24 -9.29 -8.87
N GLN A 158 10.30 -9.80 -8.06
CA GLN A 158 10.16 -11.25 -7.85
C GLN A 158 9.54 -11.92 -9.07
N LEU A 159 8.59 -11.29 -9.76
CA LEU A 159 8.09 -11.84 -11.03
C LEU A 159 9.24 -12.06 -12.00
N GLN A 160 10.11 -11.07 -12.17
CA GLN A 160 11.29 -11.16 -13.04
C GLN A 160 12.27 -12.24 -12.56
N LYS A 161 12.58 -12.29 -11.26
CA LYS A 161 13.48 -13.30 -10.67
C LYS A 161 12.94 -14.72 -10.83
N LEU A 162 11.66 -14.94 -10.55
CA LEU A 162 10.98 -16.23 -10.70
C LEU A 162 10.96 -16.66 -12.16
N THR A 163 10.59 -15.75 -13.05
CA THR A 163 10.56 -15.99 -14.50
C THR A 163 11.95 -16.40 -15.00
N ALA A 164 13.00 -15.66 -14.65
CA ALA A 164 14.37 -15.97 -15.04
C ALA A 164 14.85 -17.31 -14.47
N ALA A 165 14.56 -17.60 -13.20
CA ALA A 165 14.93 -18.86 -12.56
C ALA A 165 14.25 -20.06 -13.22
N LEU A 166 12.96 -19.94 -13.55
CA LEU A 166 12.21 -20.99 -14.22
C LEU A 166 12.62 -21.18 -15.68
N TYR A 167 12.89 -20.10 -16.42
CA TYR A 167 13.47 -20.18 -17.77
C TYR A 167 14.80 -20.93 -17.75
N ARG A 168 15.70 -20.59 -16.80
CA ARG A 168 16.98 -21.25 -16.66
C ARG A 168 16.83 -22.74 -16.36
N ARG A 169 15.91 -23.10 -15.47
CA ARG A 169 15.60 -24.51 -15.16
C ARG A 169 15.06 -25.24 -16.39
N ARG A 170 14.12 -24.62 -17.12
CA ARG A 170 13.53 -25.16 -18.35
C ARG A 170 14.60 -25.39 -19.42
N TRP A 171 15.53 -24.46 -19.59
CA TRP A 171 16.63 -24.60 -20.53
C TRP A 171 17.54 -25.79 -20.19
N MET A 172 17.85 -25.98 -18.90
CA MET A 172 18.76 -27.02 -18.42
C MET A 172 18.14 -28.42 -18.37
N HIS A 173 16.86 -28.53 -17.99
CA HIS A 173 16.23 -29.80 -17.63
C HIS A 173 14.92 -30.08 -18.37
N GLY A 174 14.45 -29.16 -19.21
CA GLY A 174 13.11 -29.22 -19.79
C GLY A 174 12.02 -29.11 -18.72
N TYR A 175 10.81 -29.51 -19.10
CA TYR A 175 9.70 -29.65 -18.14
C TYR A 175 9.68 -31.07 -17.55
N PRO A 176 9.22 -31.25 -16.30
CA PRO A 176 8.95 -32.59 -15.76
C PRO A 176 7.99 -33.38 -16.67
N GLN A 177 8.22 -34.68 -16.84
CA GLN A 177 7.36 -35.52 -17.69
C GLN A 177 5.94 -35.66 -17.15
N GLU A 178 5.78 -35.56 -15.83
CA GLU A 178 4.50 -35.62 -15.12
C GLU A 178 3.66 -34.34 -15.28
N TRP A 179 4.25 -33.25 -15.78
CA TRP A 179 3.53 -32.00 -15.94
C TRP A 179 2.59 -32.05 -17.15
N PRO A 180 1.34 -31.58 -16.99
CA PRO A 180 0.42 -31.44 -18.11
C PRO A 180 0.96 -30.44 -19.13
N ARG A 181 0.47 -30.55 -20.38
CA ARG A 181 0.88 -29.66 -21.47
C ARG A 181 0.55 -28.20 -21.17
N ARG A 182 -0.57 -27.96 -20.49
CA ARG A 182 -1.07 -26.66 -20.02
C ARG A 182 -1.50 -26.78 -18.56
N MET A 183 -1.36 -25.69 -17.81
CA MET A 183 -1.74 -25.59 -16.40
C MET A 183 -2.75 -24.46 -16.18
N GLU A 184 -3.60 -24.18 -17.17
CA GLU A 184 -4.56 -23.06 -17.14
C GLU A 184 -5.58 -23.17 -15.99
N ASP A 185 -5.84 -24.37 -15.51
CA ASP A 185 -6.70 -24.63 -14.33
C ASP A 185 -5.98 -24.38 -12.99
N MET A 186 -4.69 -24.07 -13.01
CA MET A 186 -3.88 -23.84 -11.81
C MET A 186 -3.63 -22.34 -11.60
N GLN A 187 -3.60 -21.94 -10.33
CA GLN A 187 -3.29 -20.58 -9.91
C GLN A 187 -2.01 -20.56 -9.09
N VAL A 188 -1.10 -19.65 -9.44
CA VAL A 188 0.12 -19.36 -8.69
C VAL A 188 -0.03 -17.97 -8.09
N VAL A 189 0.02 -17.93 -6.75
CA VAL A 189 -0.03 -16.68 -5.99
C VAL A 189 1.38 -16.29 -5.59
N VAL A 190 1.82 -15.10 -6.00
CA VAL A 190 3.16 -14.58 -5.68
C VAL A 190 3.10 -13.76 -4.39
N GLU A 191 3.86 -14.16 -3.37
CA GLU A 191 3.86 -13.58 -2.02
C GLU A 191 5.15 -12.83 -1.66
N TRP A 192 4.98 -11.82 -0.79
CA TRP A 192 5.97 -10.87 -0.27
C TRP A 192 6.01 -10.89 1.25
#